data_AF-A0A842LSG8-F1
#
_entry.id   AF-A0A842LSG8-F1
#
_cell.length_a   1.000
_cell.length_b   1.000
_cell.length_c   1.000
_cell.angle_alpha   90.00
_cell.angle_beta   90.00
_cell.angle_gamma   90.00
#
_symmetry.space_group_name_H-M   'P 1'
#
loop_
_entity.id
_entity.type
_entity.pdbx_description
1 polymer ?
#
loop_
_entity_poly.entity_id
_entity_poly.type
_entity_poly.pdbx_seq_one_letter_code
_entity_poly.pdbx_strand_id
1 'polypeptide(L)'
;MSEEEELQETLSRAVRVQAKGDFEQLLASQLASALFQDPLNKIRMVFEAYLLLPDEDKVKVVPDDKEHERIFRLYEVAIGFSNIVIGRPPPHYFVECASVPFPFSWVEGDKYLGLFLNRKWDLKHYLGIEPETWEGYLRCFTAYLMDGYAPLSTVKMVEEEFVVSAMPLALDLLRRIFNKFITRETWVETLSILQGKKKSGVEVSP
;
A
#
# COMPACT_ATOMS: atom_id res chain seq x y z
N MET A 1 -4.18 -38.04 30.31
CA MET A 1 -3.32 -37.63 29.19
C MET A 1 -2.12 -38.56 29.18
N SER A 2 -1.83 -39.18 28.05
CA SER A 2 -0.60 -39.98 27.92
C SER A 2 0.61 -39.04 27.77
N GLU A 3 1.81 -39.49 28.15
CA GLU A 3 3.06 -38.73 27.95
C GLU A 3 3.28 -38.33 26.47
N GLU A 4 2.71 -39.10 25.55
CA GLU A 4 2.75 -38.86 24.12
C GLU A 4 1.88 -37.66 23.69
N GLU A 5 0.74 -37.44 24.36
CA GLU A 5 -0.13 -36.28 24.16
C GLU A 5 0.51 -34.98 24.68
N GLU A 6 1.18 -35.03 25.84
CA GLU A 6 1.91 -33.86 26.40
C GLU A 6 3.11 -33.45 25.53
N LEU A 7 3.82 -34.43 24.97
CA LEU A 7 4.95 -34.19 24.07
C LEU A 7 4.48 -33.55 22.75
N GLN A 8 3.39 -34.06 22.17
CA GLN A 8 2.80 -33.49 20.95
C GLN A 8 2.27 -32.07 21.19
N GLU A 9 1.63 -31.82 22.34
CA GLU A 9 1.15 -30.50 22.68
C GLU A 9 2.31 -29.50 22.84
N THR A 10 3.38 -29.91 23.51
CA THR A 10 4.59 -29.08 23.71
C THR A 10 5.28 -28.75 22.37
N LEU A 11 5.47 -29.76 21.51
CA LEU A 11 6.04 -29.56 20.17
C LEU A 11 5.16 -28.64 19.31
N SER A 12 3.84 -28.83 19.34
CA SER A 12 2.91 -27.98 18.59
C SER A 12 2.95 -26.52 19.06
N ARG A 13 3.09 -26.29 20.37
CA ARG A 13 3.24 -24.95 20.96
C ARG A 13 4.57 -24.33 20.55
N ALA A 14 5.67 -25.08 20.59
CA ALA A 14 6.99 -24.59 20.19
C ALA A 14 7.02 -24.19 18.71
N VAL A 15 6.47 -25.02 17.82
CA VAL A 15 6.36 -24.71 16.38
C VAL A 15 5.51 -23.47 16.13
N ARG A 16 4.38 -23.32 16.85
CA ARG A 16 3.53 -22.12 16.76
C ARG A 16 4.23 -20.86 17.25
N VAL A 17 5.01 -20.95 18.33
CA VAL A 17 5.77 -19.81 18.86
C VAL A 17 6.86 -19.38 17.87
N GLN A 18 7.58 -20.32 17.27
CA GLN A 18 8.57 -20.03 16.25
C GLN A 18 7.95 -19.39 15.00
N ALA A 19 6.88 -19.99 14.45
CA ALA A 19 6.17 -19.44 13.30
C ALA A 19 5.59 -18.04 13.58
N LYS A 20 5.10 -17.80 14.80
CA LYS A 20 4.63 -16.48 15.23
C LYS A 20 5.78 -15.47 15.30
N GLY A 21 6.94 -15.86 15.83
CA GLY A 21 8.14 -15.03 15.85
C GLY A 21 8.61 -14.65 14.44
N ASP A 22 8.63 -15.62 13.52
CA ASP A 22 9.02 -15.39 12.13
C ASP A 22 8.05 -14.43 11.41
N PHE A 23 6.74 -14.58 11.65
CA PHE A 23 5.72 -13.68 11.10
C PHE A 23 5.82 -12.26 11.66
N GLU A 24 5.98 -12.12 12.98
CA GLU A 24 6.15 -10.82 13.63
C GLU A 24 7.39 -10.09 13.11
N GLN A 25 8.51 -10.80 12.92
CA GLN A 25 9.74 -10.24 12.37
C GLN A 25 9.57 -9.79 10.91
N LEU A 26 8.89 -10.57 10.08
CA LEU A 26 8.57 -10.21 8.70
C LEU A 26 7.74 -8.92 8.64
N LEU A 27 6.67 -8.86 9.45
CA LEU A 27 5.76 -7.72 9.51
C LEU A 27 6.49 -6.48 10.04
N ALA A 28 7.31 -6.63 11.09
CA ALA A 28 8.14 -5.55 11.61
C ALA A 28 9.12 -5.01 10.58
N SER A 29 9.81 -5.90 9.83
CA SER A 29 10.75 -5.51 8.78
C SER A 29 10.08 -4.72 7.65
N GLN A 30 8.89 -5.16 7.22
CA GLN A 30 8.11 -4.47 6.19
C GLN A 30 7.65 -3.09 6.66
N LEU A 31 7.06 -2.98 7.85
CA LEU A 31 6.61 -1.71 8.40
C LEU A 31 7.78 -0.75 8.68
N ALA A 32 8.91 -1.26 9.16
CA ALA A 32 10.10 -0.45 9.39
C ALA A 32 10.68 0.07 8.08
N SER A 33 10.70 -0.76 7.03
CA SER A 33 11.13 -0.33 5.69
C SER A 33 10.21 0.76 5.13
N ALA A 34 8.89 0.65 5.33
CA ALA A 34 7.91 1.65 4.89
C ALA A 34 8.16 3.04 5.49
N LEU A 35 8.70 3.15 6.71
CA LEU A 35 8.96 4.44 7.37
C LEU A 35 9.91 5.35 6.56
N PHE A 36 10.87 4.75 5.86
CA PHE A 36 11.94 5.45 5.15
C PHE A 36 11.67 5.61 3.64
N GLN A 37 10.55 5.10 3.13
CA GLN A 37 10.16 5.27 1.73
C GLN A 37 9.50 6.62 1.47
N ASP A 38 9.44 7.00 0.20
CA ASP A 38 8.59 8.09 -0.27
C ASP A 38 7.11 7.86 0.07
N PRO A 39 6.27 8.90 0.06
CA PRO A 39 4.88 8.80 0.50
C PRO A 39 4.05 7.73 -0.22
N LEU A 40 4.21 7.56 -1.54
CA LEU A 40 3.44 6.59 -2.31
C LEU A 40 3.83 5.17 -1.93
N ASN A 41 5.15 4.89 -1.90
CA ASN A 41 5.63 3.57 -1.50
C ASN A 41 5.32 3.25 -0.03
N LYS A 42 5.30 4.24 0.86
CA LYS A 42 4.87 4.06 2.24
C LYS A 42 3.41 3.61 2.32
N ILE A 43 2.51 4.27 1.60
CA ILE A 43 1.09 3.87 1.52
C ILE A 43 0.97 2.43 1.01
N ARG A 44 1.63 2.15 -0.12
CA ARG A 44 1.64 0.82 -0.74
C ARG A 44 2.10 -0.26 0.23
N MET A 45 3.27 -0.09 0.84
CA MET A 45 3.86 -1.10 1.72
C MET A 45 3.03 -1.35 2.97
N VAL A 46 2.35 -0.34 3.51
CA VAL A 46 1.45 -0.52 4.66
C VAL A 46 0.19 -1.29 4.27
N PHE A 47 -0.41 -0.98 3.12
CA PHE A 47 -1.54 -1.76 2.63
C PHE A 47 -1.12 -3.19 2.27
N GLU A 48 0.07 -3.41 1.70
CA GLU A 48 0.63 -4.75 1.49
C GLU A 48 0.80 -5.50 2.82
N ALA A 49 1.34 -4.85 3.86
CA ALA A 49 1.52 -5.46 5.17
C ALA A 49 0.19 -5.92 5.77
N TYR A 50 -0.87 -5.13 5.56
CA TYR A 50 -2.22 -5.51 5.95
C TYR A 50 -2.77 -6.70 5.15
N LEU A 51 -2.57 -6.71 3.82
CA LEU A 51 -3.07 -7.77 2.95
C LEU A 51 -2.35 -9.11 3.19
N LEU A 52 -1.12 -9.08 3.71
CA LEU A 52 -0.36 -10.26 4.13
C LEU A 52 -0.88 -10.90 5.43
N LEU A 53 -1.71 -10.19 6.22
CA LEU A 53 -2.28 -10.77 7.42
C LEU A 53 -3.22 -11.93 7.06
N PRO A 54 -3.25 -13.02 7.85
CA PRO A 54 -4.32 -14.02 7.77
C PRO A 54 -5.70 -13.36 7.95
N ASP A 55 -6.74 -13.91 7.32
CA ASP A 55 -8.09 -13.30 7.37
C ASP A 55 -8.63 -13.17 8.80
N GLU A 56 -8.33 -14.14 9.67
CA GLU A 56 -8.65 -14.09 11.11
C GLU A 56 -7.96 -12.93 11.85
N ASP A 57 -6.81 -12.48 11.35
CA ASP A 57 -6.03 -11.38 11.91
C ASP A 57 -6.43 -10.03 11.32
N LYS A 58 -6.88 -9.99 10.06
CA LYS A 58 -7.41 -8.76 9.43
C LYS A 58 -8.58 -8.20 10.25
N VAL A 59 -9.51 -9.05 10.68
CA VAL A 59 -10.67 -8.66 11.51
C VAL A 59 -10.26 -8.01 12.85
N LYS A 60 -9.08 -8.36 13.37
CA LYS A 60 -8.54 -7.79 14.62
C LYS A 60 -8.00 -6.37 14.45
N VAL A 61 -7.70 -5.96 13.21
CA VAL A 61 -7.15 -4.64 12.83
C VAL A 61 -8.24 -3.75 12.24
N VAL A 62 -9.05 -4.32 11.36
CA VAL A 62 -10.15 -3.68 10.65
C VAL A 62 -11.37 -4.58 10.84
N PRO A 63 -12.38 -4.18 11.62
CA PRO A 63 -13.56 -5.02 11.85
C PRO A 63 -14.70 -4.78 10.84
N ASP A 64 -14.60 -3.75 9.99
CA ASP A 64 -15.65 -3.33 9.04
C ASP A 64 -15.30 -3.72 7.60
N ASP A 65 -16.08 -4.61 6.99
CA ASP A 65 -15.90 -5.11 5.61
C ASP A 65 -15.74 -3.99 4.57
N LYS A 66 -16.41 -2.84 4.77
CA LYS A 66 -16.27 -1.70 3.85
C LYS A 66 -14.89 -1.04 3.95
N GLU A 67 -14.30 -0.99 5.14
CA GLU A 67 -12.93 -0.51 5.34
C GLU A 67 -11.93 -1.50 4.71
N HIS A 68 -12.15 -2.83 4.79
CA HIS A 68 -11.34 -3.82 4.06
C HIS A 68 -11.34 -3.55 2.56
N GLU A 69 -12.54 -3.43 1.97
CA GLU A 69 -12.69 -3.20 0.54
C GLU A 69 -12.05 -1.87 0.12
N ARG A 70 -12.20 -0.82 0.93
CA ARG A 70 -11.57 0.48 0.67
C ARG A 70 -10.05 0.37 0.67
N ILE A 71 -9.45 -0.32 1.64
CA ILE A 71 -7.99 -0.52 1.69
C ILE A 71 -7.50 -1.27 0.45
N PHE A 72 -8.19 -2.34 0.06
CA PHE A 72 -7.85 -3.11 -1.13
C PHE A 72 -7.89 -2.26 -2.41
N ARG A 73 -8.94 -1.46 -2.60
CA ARG A 73 -9.04 -0.58 -3.77
C ARG A 73 -7.98 0.52 -3.79
N LEU A 74 -7.69 1.12 -2.63
CA LEU A 74 -6.62 2.13 -2.53
C LEU A 74 -5.23 1.51 -2.77
N TYR A 75 -5.02 0.26 -2.37
CA TYR A 75 -3.81 -0.49 -2.71
C TYR A 75 -3.67 -0.69 -4.22
N GLU A 76 -4.72 -1.10 -4.92
CA GLU A 76 -4.73 -1.24 -6.38
C GLU A 76 -4.41 0.08 -7.10
N VAL A 77 -4.93 1.21 -6.59
CA VAL A 77 -4.57 2.55 -7.09
C VAL A 77 -3.09 2.86 -6.84
N ALA A 78 -2.57 2.56 -5.64
CA ALA A 78 -1.16 2.76 -5.32
C ALA A 78 -0.24 1.97 -6.26
N ILE A 79 -0.63 0.73 -6.60
CA ILE A 79 0.08 -0.10 -7.58
C ILE A 79 0.07 0.55 -8.96
N GLY A 80 -1.06 1.10 -9.41
CA GLY A 80 -1.14 1.84 -10.67
C GLY A 80 -0.13 3.00 -10.71
N PHE A 81 -0.15 3.88 -9.70
CA PHE A 81 0.80 5.01 -9.64
C PHE A 81 2.26 4.59 -9.47
N SER A 82 2.53 3.45 -8.84
CA SER A 82 3.90 2.93 -8.71
C SER A 82 4.48 2.44 -10.04
N ASN A 83 3.63 2.21 -11.05
CA ASN A 83 4.00 1.63 -12.34
C ASN A 83 3.72 2.59 -13.50
N ILE A 84 3.76 3.91 -13.27
CA ILE A 84 3.57 4.91 -14.34
C ILE A 84 4.53 4.64 -15.50
N VAL A 85 3.98 4.54 -16.71
CA VAL A 85 4.74 4.36 -17.95
C VAL A 85 4.88 5.71 -18.62
N ILE A 86 6.11 6.23 -18.69
CA ILE A 86 6.40 7.49 -19.38
C ILE A 86 6.59 7.19 -20.87
N GLY A 87 5.72 7.75 -21.69
CA GLY A 87 5.74 7.63 -23.14
C GLY A 87 6.42 8.82 -23.81
N ARG A 88 6.83 8.62 -25.08
CA ARG A 88 7.17 9.77 -25.92
C ARG A 88 5.89 10.50 -26.29
N PRO A 89 5.88 11.84 -26.27
CA PRO A 89 4.73 12.59 -26.75
C PRO A 89 4.38 12.19 -28.19
N PRO A 90 3.10 12.13 -28.56
CA PRO A 90 2.72 12.06 -29.96
C PRO A 90 3.33 13.25 -30.73
N PRO A 91 3.50 13.17 -32.05
CA PRO A 91 4.19 14.19 -32.86
C PRO A 91 3.66 15.63 -32.72
N HIS A 92 2.47 15.80 -32.15
CA HIS A 92 1.77 17.07 -31.97
C HIS A 92 1.75 17.58 -30.52
N TYR A 93 2.34 16.84 -29.58
CA TYR A 93 2.42 17.25 -28.17
C TYR A 93 3.86 17.66 -27.83
N PHE A 94 3.99 18.78 -27.13
CA PHE A 94 5.30 19.30 -26.67
C PHE A 94 5.58 18.95 -25.20
N VAL A 95 4.74 18.12 -24.58
CA VAL A 95 4.81 17.76 -23.15
C VAL A 95 4.96 16.25 -23.00
N GLU A 96 5.78 15.80 -22.04
CA GLU A 96 5.87 14.37 -21.71
C GLU A 96 4.51 13.82 -21.32
N CYS A 97 4.15 12.67 -21.89
CA CYS A 97 2.90 11.97 -21.61
C CYS A 97 3.19 10.69 -20.82
N ALA A 98 2.20 10.24 -20.05
CA ALA A 98 2.30 9.01 -19.29
C ALA A 98 0.96 8.27 -19.25
N SER A 99 1.03 6.96 -19.02
CA SER A 99 -0.11 6.13 -18.63
C SER A 99 0.07 5.60 -17.22
N VAL A 100 -1.06 5.41 -16.54
CA VAL A 100 -1.15 4.72 -15.26
C VAL A 100 -1.81 3.35 -15.52
N PRO A 101 -1.05 2.24 -15.44
CA PRO A 101 -1.59 0.91 -15.72
C PRO A 101 -2.35 0.37 -14.50
N PHE A 102 -3.54 0.92 -14.24
CA PHE A 102 -4.39 0.44 -13.16
C PHE A 102 -4.77 -1.04 -13.37
N PRO A 103 -4.83 -1.86 -12.30
CA PRO A 103 -5.23 -3.26 -12.38
C PRO A 103 -6.74 -3.46 -12.57
N PHE A 104 -7.52 -2.38 -12.56
CA PHE A 104 -8.97 -2.36 -12.74
C PHE A 104 -9.36 -1.73 -14.09
N SER A 105 -10.58 -2.01 -14.55
CA SER A 105 -11.08 -1.45 -15.80
C SER A 105 -11.48 0.02 -15.68
N TRP A 106 -11.40 0.78 -16.76
CA TRP A 106 -11.85 2.19 -16.77
C TRP A 106 -13.34 2.35 -16.44
N VAL A 107 -14.17 1.31 -16.67
CA VAL A 107 -15.59 1.28 -16.30
C VAL A 107 -15.77 1.29 -14.79
N GLU A 108 -14.82 0.75 -14.05
CA GLU A 108 -14.83 0.71 -12.58
C GLU A 108 -14.20 1.96 -11.97
N GLY A 109 -13.67 2.87 -12.79
CA GLY A 109 -12.97 4.07 -12.35
C GLY A 109 -13.67 4.89 -11.27
N ASP A 110 -15.01 4.96 -11.32
CA ASP A 110 -15.81 5.66 -10.30
C ASP A 110 -15.67 5.07 -8.89
N LYS A 111 -15.53 3.75 -8.79
CA LYS A 111 -15.38 3.00 -7.52
C LYS A 111 -14.00 3.18 -6.87
N TYR A 112 -13.02 3.61 -7.66
CA TYR A 112 -11.61 3.71 -7.26
C TYR A 112 -11.18 5.16 -7.13
N LEU A 113 -11.25 5.94 -8.22
CA LEU A 113 -10.82 7.33 -8.22
C LEU A 113 -11.76 8.19 -7.37
N GLY A 114 -13.03 7.83 -7.26
CA GLY A 114 -13.99 8.51 -6.39
C GLY A 114 -13.67 8.41 -4.90
N LEU A 115 -12.76 7.53 -4.49
CA LEU A 115 -12.33 7.39 -3.09
C LEU A 115 -11.41 8.51 -2.62
N PHE A 116 -10.75 9.22 -3.54
CA PHE A 116 -9.73 10.21 -3.21
C PHE A 116 -9.80 11.49 -4.04
N LEU A 117 -10.35 11.45 -5.26
CA LEU A 117 -10.54 12.65 -6.06
C LEU A 117 -11.61 13.54 -5.45
N ASN A 118 -11.27 14.79 -5.19
CA ASN A 118 -12.16 15.78 -4.59
C ASN A 118 -12.63 16.88 -5.57
N ARG A 119 -12.11 16.85 -6.81
CA ARG A 119 -12.39 17.87 -7.83
C ARG A 119 -12.43 17.31 -9.24
N LYS A 120 -13.09 18.05 -10.14
CA LYS A 120 -13.02 17.82 -11.59
C LYS A 120 -11.74 18.45 -12.17
N TRP A 121 -10.97 17.64 -12.87
CA TRP A 121 -9.95 18.06 -13.83
C TRP A 121 -10.61 18.44 -15.16
N ASP A 122 -10.02 19.40 -15.88
CA ASP A 122 -10.60 19.94 -17.13
C ASP A 122 -10.47 18.97 -18.32
N LEU A 123 -11.27 17.90 -18.29
CA LEU A 123 -11.35 16.93 -19.38
C LEU A 123 -11.87 17.54 -20.68
N LYS A 124 -12.62 18.63 -20.62
CA LYS A 124 -13.15 19.28 -21.82
C LYS A 124 -12.00 19.86 -22.64
N HIS A 125 -11.02 20.48 -21.98
CA HIS A 125 -9.83 20.97 -22.66
C HIS A 125 -9.01 19.84 -23.31
N TYR A 126 -8.89 18.68 -22.66
CA TYR A 126 -8.03 17.59 -23.12
C TYR A 126 -8.69 16.62 -24.11
N LEU A 127 -9.98 16.33 -23.91
CA LEU A 127 -10.71 15.30 -24.66
C LEU A 127 -11.89 15.85 -25.46
N GLY A 128 -12.29 17.10 -25.25
CA GLY A 128 -13.53 17.64 -25.82
C GLY A 128 -14.80 16.99 -25.25
N ILE A 129 -14.68 16.26 -24.13
CA ILE A 129 -15.78 15.55 -23.48
C ILE A 129 -16.17 16.30 -22.22
N GLU A 130 -17.47 16.51 -22.02
CA GLU A 130 -18.04 17.09 -20.80
C GLU A 130 -19.07 16.11 -20.21
N PRO A 131 -18.65 15.18 -19.34
CA PRO A 131 -19.56 14.20 -18.76
C PRO A 131 -20.60 14.86 -17.85
N GLU A 132 -21.87 14.47 -18.03
CA GLU A 132 -23.02 15.05 -17.31
C GLU A 132 -23.03 14.69 -15.82
N THR A 133 -22.49 13.52 -15.47
CA THR A 133 -22.46 13.00 -14.08
C THR A 133 -21.04 12.90 -13.54
N TRP A 134 -20.89 12.93 -12.21
CA TRP A 134 -19.59 12.71 -11.56
C TRP A 134 -19.05 11.30 -11.82
N GLU A 135 -19.90 10.28 -11.80
CA GLU A 135 -19.51 8.90 -12.12
C GLU A 135 -19.02 8.77 -13.57
N GLY A 136 -19.76 9.35 -14.53
CA GLY A 136 -19.34 9.40 -15.93
C GLY A 136 -18.01 10.14 -16.10
N TYR A 137 -17.83 11.24 -15.36
CA TYR A 137 -16.56 11.95 -15.30
C TYR A 137 -15.40 11.07 -14.83
N LEU A 138 -15.56 10.34 -13.71
CA LEU A 138 -14.50 9.48 -13.18
C LEU A 138 -14.12 8.35 -14.12
N ARG A 139 -15.09 7.77 -14.85
CA ARG A 139 -14.83 6.74 -15.87
C ARG A 139 -14.02 7.31 -17.04
N CYS A 140 -14.44 8.46 -17.58
CA CYS A 140 -13.69 9.13 -18.64
C CYS A 140 -12.29 9.55 -18.18
N PHE A 141 -12.16 10.05 -16.94
CA PHE A 141 -10.86 10.43 -16.37
C PHE A 141 -9.95 9.22 -16.15
N THR A 142 -10.51 8.08 -15.75
CA THR A 142 -9.75 6.83 -15.62
C THR A 142 -9.24 6.37 -16.98
N ALA A 143 -10.10 6.34 -18.00
CA ALA A 143 -9.69 6.01 -19.37
C ALA A 143 -8.56 6.93 -19.84
N TYR A 144 -8.68 8.25 -19.60
CA TYR A 144 -7.66 9.22 -19.93
C TYR A 144 -6.30 8.94 -19.28
N LEU A 145 -6.29 8.62 -17.97
CA LEU A 145 -5.06 8.29 -17.25
C LEU A 145 -4.42 6.98 -17.75
N MET A 146 -5.23 6.03 -18.26
CA MET A 146 -4.73 4.73 -18.74
C MET A 146 -4.23 4.76 -20.19
N ASP A 147 -4.72 5.68 -21.03
CA ASP A 147 -4.52 5.67 -22.49
C ASP A 147 -3.09 6.09 -22.94
N GLY A 148 -2.28 6.65 -22.04
CA GLY A 148 -0.88 7.00 -22.33
C GLY A 148 -0.66 8.38 -22.94
N TYR A 149 -1.73 9.17 -23.06
CA TYR A 149 -1.68 10.55 -23.57
C TYR A 149 -1.84 11.62 -22.49
N ALA A 150 -2.07 11.24 -21.24
CA ALA A 150 -2.17 12.20 -20.14
C ALA A 150 -0.81 12.90 -19.91
N PRO A 151 -0.74 14.24 -19.82
CA PRO A 151 0.49 14.93 -19.45
C PRO A 151 1.03 14.39 -18.13
N LEU A 152 2.34 14.17 -18.07
CA LEU A 152 3.01 13.65 -16.86
C LEU A 152 2.74 14.55 -15.65
N SER A 153 2.68 15.86 -15.84
CA SER A 153 2.31 16.82 -14.79
C SER A 153 0.92 16.56 -14.22
N THR A 154 -0.07 16.28 -15.07
CA THR A 154 -1.42 15.91 -14.63
C THR A 154 -1.39 14.61 -13.84
N VAL A 155 -0.71 13.58 -14.35
CA VAL A 155 -0.57 12.29 -13.65
C VAL A 155 0.07 12.49 -12.26
N LYS A 156 1.13 13.29 -12.17
CA LYS A 156 1.81 13.58 -10.90
C LYS A 156 0.96 14.35 -9.91
N MET A 157 0.19 15.33 -10.36
CA MET A 157 -0.71 16.03 -9.45
C MET A 157 -1.86 15.14 -8.95
N VAL A 158 -2.33 14.20 -9.77
CA VAL A 158 -3.34 13.21 -9.32
C VAL A 158 -2.74 12.23 -8.33
N GLU A 159 -1.50 11.78 -8.54
CA GLU A 159 -0.73 10.97 -7.60
C GLU A 159 -0.57 11.70 -6.24
N GLU A 160 -0.25 12.99 -6.26
CA GLU A 160 -0.17 13.82 -5.04
C GLU A 160 -1.52 13.89 -4.31
N GLU A 161 -2.63 14.08 -5.04
CA GLU A 161 -3.98 14.09 -4.48
C GLU A 161 -4.34 12.73 -3.83
N PHE A 162 -3.94 11.63 -4.47
CA PHE A 162 -4.04 10.28 -3.90
C PHE A 162 -3.25 10.16 -2.61
N VAL A 163 -1.97 10.57 -2.61
CA VAL A 163 -1.09 10.51 -1.44
C VAL A 163 -1.69 11.30 -0.27
N VAL A 164 -2.13 12.54 -0.50
CA VAL A 164 -2.73 13.39 0.54
C VAL A 164 -3.95 12.73 1.16
N SER A 165 -4.77 12.05 0.35
CA SER A 165 -6.01 11.42 0.79
C SER A 165 -5.79 10.06 1.47
N ALA A 166 -4.86 9.25 0.97
CA ALA A 166 -4.63 7.88 1.43
C ALA A 166 -3.63 7.78 2.60
N MET A 167 -2.69 8.74 2.73
CA MET A 167 -1.67 8.71 3.78
C MET A 167 -2.26 8.64 5.20
N PRO A 168 -3.30 9.42 5.58
CA PRO A 168 -3.88 9.31 6.92
C PRO A 168 -4.40 7.91 7.24
N LEU A 169 -5.04 7.25 6.26
CA LEU A 169 -5.54 5.88 6.41
C LEU A 169 -4.40 4.88 6.55
N ALA A 170 -3.35 5.02 5.73
CA ALA A 170 -2.16 4.18 5.83
C ALA A 170 -1.49 4.33 7.20
N LEU A 171 -1.30 5.55 7.71
CA LEU A 171 -0.69 5.77 9.02
C LEU A 171 -1.52 5.21 10.17
N ASP A 172 -2.84 5.32 10.09
CA ASP A 172 -3.73 4.71 11.08
C ASP A 172 -3.63 3.18 11.02
N LEU A 173 -3.68 2.59 9.83
CA LEU A 173 -3.54 1.16 9.63
C LEU A 173 -2.18 0.64 10.13
N LEU A 174 -1.09 1.34 9.83
CA LEU A 174 0.25 1.03 10.35
C LEU A 174 0.24 0.96 11.87
N ARG A 175 -0.37 1.94 12.55
CA ARG A 175 -0.46 1.96 14.03
C ARG A 175 -1.28 0.78 14.55
N ARG A 176 -2.41 0.47 13.92
CA ARG A 176 -3.26 -0.65 14.33
C ARG A 176 -2.52 -1.99 14.20
N ILE A 177 -1.84 -2.22 13.08
CA ILE A 177 -1.02 -3.42 12.84
C ILE A 177 0.11 -3.51 13.88
N PHE A 178 0.86 -2.41 14.04
CA PHE A 178 1.97 -2.33 14.96
C PHE A 178 1.54 -2.69 16.39
N ASN A 179 0.48 -2.06 16.90
CA ASN A 179 0.01 -2.28 18.27
C ASN A 179 -0.56 -3.68 18.51
N LYS A 180 -0.99 -4.39 17.45
CA LYS A 180 -1.58 -5.73 17.58
C LYS A 180 -0.55 -6.85 17.46
N PHE A 181 0.43 -6.70 16.59
CA PHE A 181 1.29 -7.81 16.21
C PHE A 181 2.76 -7.62 16.55
N ILE A 182 3.22 -6.39 16.79
CA ILE A 182 4.65 -6.12 16.96
C ILE A 182 4.95 -5.78 18.42
N THR A 183 5.79 -6.59 19.04
CA THR A 183 6.34 -6.32 20.37
C THR A 183 7.45 -5.27 20.29
N ARG A 184 7.71 -4.62 21.43
CA ARG A 184 8.75 -3.60 21.52
C ARG A 184 10.13 -4.18 21.22
N GLU A 185 10.38 -5.39 21.69
CA GLU A 185 11.64 -6.11 21.54
C GLU A 185 11.94 -6.36 20.05
N THR A 186 10.98 -6.95 19.33
CA THR A 186 11.11 -7.19 17.88
C THR A 186 11.30 -5.90 17.10
N TRP A 187 10.59 -4.84 17.48
CA TRP A 187 10.73 -3.54 16.82
C TRP A 187 12.12 -2.93 16.99
N VAL A 188 12.65 -2.93 18.21
CA VAL A 188 13.98 -2.38 18.51
C VAL A 188 15.08 -3.18 17.79
N GLU A 189 14.94 -4.51 17.74
CA GLU A 189 15.85 -5.38 16.99
C GLU A 189 15.80 -5.06 15.49
N THR A 190 14.60 -5.00 14.92
CA THR A 190 14.38 -4.69 13.49
C THR A 190 15.00 -3.34 13.10
N LEU A 191 14.75 -2.29 13.89
CA LEU A 191 15.34 -0.98 13.65
C LEU A 191 16.87 -0.99 13.75
N SER A 192 17.42 -1.76 14.70
CA SER A 192 18.87 -1.88 14.86
C SER A 192 19.54 -2.55 13.66
N ILE A 193 18.88 -3.55 13.07
CA ILE A 193 19.31 -4.23 11.85
C ILE A 193 19.26 -3.25 10.66
N LEU A 194 18.14 -2.57 10.46
CA LEU A 194 17.94 -1.64 9.33
C LEU A 194 18.83 -0.40 9.39
N GLN A 195 19.13 0.10 10.58
CA GLN A 195 20.08 1.20 10.78
C GLN A 195 21.55 0.77 10.68
N GLY A 196 21.81 -0.51 10.41
CA GLY A 196 23.17 -1.01 10.17
C GLY A 196 24.06 -0.99 11.41
N LYS A 197 23.52 -1.22 12.63
CA LYS A 197 24.38 -1.44 13.79
C LYS A 197 25.19 -2.72 13.58
N LYS A 198 26.42 -2.54 13.06
CA LYS A 198 27.57 -3.43 13.26
C LYS A 198 27.52 -3.91 14.71
N LYS A 199 27.23 -5.18 14.93
CA LYS A 199 27.73 -5.88 16.11
C LYS A 199 29.25 -5.90 15.95
N SER A 200 29.93 -4.83 16.39
CA SER A 200 31.32 -4.96 16.81
C SER A 200 31.29 -5.84 18.05
N GLY A 201 31.42 -7.15 17.82
CA GLY A 201 31.95 -8.04 18.84
C GLY A 201 33.33 -7.49 19.19
N VAL A 202 33.43 -6.85 20.34
CA VAL A 202 34.70 -6.80 21.05
C VAL A 202 34.55 -7.85 22.14
N GLU A 203 35.30 -8.92 21.90
CA GLU A 203 35.57 -10.02 22.81
C GLU A 203 35.89 -9.46 24.20
N VAL A 204 35.17 -9.96 25.20
CA VAL A 204 35.67 -9.95 26.57
C VAL A 204 36.58 -11.17 26.69
N SER A 205 37.88 -10.93 26.84
CA SER A 205 38.84 -11.86 27.43
C SER A 205 40.18 -11.16 27.63
N PRO A 206 40.92 -11.43 28.72
CA PRO A 206 40.53 -11.61 30.13
C PRO A 206 40.89 -10.38 30.99
#